data_AF-A0A534QE67-F1
#
_entry.id   AF-A0A534QE67-F1
#
_cell.length_a   1.000
_cell.length_b   1.000
_cell.length_c   1.000
_cell.angle_alpha   90.00
_cell.angle_beta   90.00
_cell.angle_gamma   90.00
#
_symmetry.space_group_name_H-M   'P 1'
#
loop_
_entity.id
_entity.type
_entity.pdbx_description
1 polymer ?
#
loop_
_entity_poly.entity_id
_entity_poly.type
_entity_poly.pdbx_seq_one_letter_code
_entity_poly.pdbx_strand_id
1 'polypeptide(L)'
;MNPTLSCVIDRARATGRAIGPRLACPSPRGPAGRTLSTIMIGNEALDQARDPDAQAPAWPPVREATPLDRYRIKRGRDGEVLTCIEAPTVTIRIKHGFCVTASAARSFASGSIFLDGAAQGEPFIDPKRQVYNLDHHEGCVRAFTLATCEQAMVLIRKGLDLRKRDWTVYANDPDLDTILAIWVLLNHIRLNELNGKTRVRIMPLLRLQGLIDAQGLEMKDLCGLPPELLAETQASIDELRARELALKKRGRWQASDLLRFTADRLRAIDRLVYPPKHFDDVAEIDELVRAEIAGGSVAIVCRASAGIYEVERQLRRLHGRRLGLIVLQTNPAAYSLRQVDPYLPASLEKVYAHLNLIDPEAGGHRSGNRWGGSAEIGGSPRATGTRVSPEQIAQVCEQAFSAPTLLRRVGRTLTAALRGASVMAAALGLAFILRVLDDRVGLGSGMAPSLASQFPLLLAGLGGTFFLLSGSRTPGVYGLRRLAGLDWCLVVPFAMFGALAGGVWVPAIPLAAPGWAELLALVTLPVAGELIFRGLVQGSLLTSFPIQKCGGPWFLSRPAVIAAALYAAWGAVLQHLPVALTQTMLGGPAPILGALVFGVAAGLARERSESIVSPILLHWIGIAAVLLARTGCM
;
A
#
# COMPACT_ATOMS: atom_id res chain seq x y z
N MET A 1 40.24 -0.65 -44.27
CA MET A 1 40.51 0.67 -44.91
C MET A 1 39.78 1.73 -44.10
N ASN A 2 40.55 2.62 -43.49
CA ASN A 2 40.10 3.82 -42.77
C ASN A 2 40.41 5.02 -43.68
N PRO A 3 39.68 6.15 -43.58
CA PRO A 3 40.38 7.31 -43.02
C PRO A 3 39.48 8.22 -42.13
N THR A 4 39.99 8.51 -40.94
CA THR A 4 40.44 9.84 -40.41
C THR A 4 39.45 10.65 -39.58
N LEU A 5 39.89 10.84 -38.33
CA LEU A 5 39.50 11.86 -37.35
C LEU A 5 39.67 13.29 -37.89
N SER A 6 38.79 14.19 -37.45
CA SER A 6 39.10 15.61 -37.28
C SER A 6 38.75 16.06 -35.87
N CYS A 7 39.78 16.55 -35.18
CA CYS A 7 39.81 17.16 -33.86
C CYS A 7 39.25 18.60 -33.91
N VAL A 8 38.47 19.01 -32.91
CA VAL A 8 38.33 20.42 -32.53
C VAL A 8 38.39 20.52 -31.01
N ILE A 9 39.49 21.10 -30.52
CA ILE A 9 39.70 21.59 -29.16
C ILE A 9 39.88 23.11 -29.29
N ASP A 10 39.07 23.90 -28.58
CA ASP A 10 39.35 25.29 -28.18
C ASP A 10 38.77 25.46 -26.76
N ARG A 11 39.56 25.53 -25.68
CA ARG A 11 40.35 26.65 -25.11
C ARG A 11 39.58 27.96 -24.86
N ALA A 12 39.17 28.16 -23.60
CA ALA A 12 39.09 29.47 -22.93
C ALA A 12 39.48 29.27 -21.45
N ARG A 13 40.77 29.41 -21.12
CA ARG A 13 41.41 30.52 -20.38
C ARG A 13 40.76 30.90 -19.04
N ALA A 14 41.51 30.56 -17.99
CA ALA A 14 41.46 31.14 -16.66
C ALA A 14 42.00 32.58 -16.63
N THR A 15 41.41 33.41 -15.79
CA THR A 15 42.04 34.61 -15.22
C THR A 15 41.90 34.54 -13.70
N GLY A 16 43.02 34.44 -13.01
CA GLY A 16 43.08 34.49 -11.56
C GLY A 16 43.04 35.92 -11.02
N ARG A 17 42.64 36.05 -9.76
CA ARG A 17 43.23 37.01 -8.82
C ARG A 17 43.00 36.54 -7.39
N ALA A 18 44.11 36.24 -6.73
CA ALA A 18 44.20 35.98 -5.30
C ALA A 18 44.38 37.31 -4.56
N ILE A 19 43.70 37.50 -3.42
CA ILE A 19 44.14 38.34 -2.30
C ILE A 19 43.57 37.71 -1.01
N GLY A 20 44.44 37.22 -0.13
CA GLY A 20 44.10 36.89 1.28
C GLY A 20 44.10 38.15 2.16
N PRO A 21 43.74 38.03 3.45
CA PRO A 21 44.81 37.77 4.41
C PRO A 21 44.47 36.78 5.53
N ARG A 22 45.52 36.51 6.30
CA ARG A 22 45.78 35.46 7.28
C ARG A 22 45.30 35.79 8.71
N LEU A 23 45.11 34.70 9.46
CA LEU A 23 45.40 34.46 10.89
C LEU A 23 44.48 35.06 11.97
N ALA A 24 43.87 34.16 12.77
CA ALA A 24 44.10 34.09 14.23
C ALA A 24 43.59 32.75 14.81
N CYS A 25 44.51 31.98 15.41
CA CYS A 25 44.20 30.91 16.36
C CYS A 25 43.86 31.52 17.74
N PRO A 26 43.24 30.74 18.63
CA PRO A 26 43.68 30.76 20.02
C PRO A 26 43.99 29.35 20.57
N SER A 27 45.10 29.29 21.31
CA SER A 27 45.59 28.17 22.11
C SER A 27 44.91 28.12 23.51
N PRO A 28 45.17 27.08 24.33
CA PRO A 28 44.27 26.58 25.36
C PRO A 28 44.61 27.08 26.78
N ARG A 29 43.64 26.98 27.69
CA ARG A 29 43.86 26.94 29.14
C ARG A 29 43.03 25.80 29.74
N GLY A 30 43.71 24.84 30.38
CA GLY A 30 43.11 23.93 31.37
C GLY A 30 42.82 24.68 32.70
N PRO A 31 42.42 23.98 33.79
CA PRO A 31 43.25 22.89 34.32
C PRO A 31 42.52 21.66 34.92
N ALA A 32 43.37 20.67 35.24
CA ALA A 32 43.28 19.61 36.25
C ALA A 32 42.16 18.56 36.09
N GLY A 33 42.40 17.25 36.20
CA GLY A 33 43.60 16.51 36.55
C GLY A 33 43.13 15.15 37.10
N ARG A 34 43.49 14.04 36.45
CA ARG A 34 43.51 12.71 37.07
C ARG A 34 44.34 11.76 36.21
N THR A 35 45.44 11.36 36.81
CA THR A 35 46.46 10.41 36.42
C THR A 35 45.87 9.03 36.12
N LEU A 36 46.18 8.48 34.95
CA LEU A 36 46.02 7.06 34.65
C LEU A 36 47.22 6.32 35.27
N SER A 37 46.97 5.64 36.39
CA SER A 37 47.87 4.64 36.95
C SER A 37 47.55 3.29 36.31
N THR A 38 48.54 2.75 35.59
CA THR A 38 48.57 1.37 35.13
C THR A 38 48.72 0.46 36.36
N ILE A 39 47.65 -0.24 36.74
CA ILE A 39 47.71 -1.31 37.74
C ILE A 39 47.51 -2.64 37.00
N MET A 40 48.59 -3.42 36.93
CA MET A 40 48.51 -4.86 36.70
C MET A 40 47.82 -5.49 37.91
N ILE A 41 46.65 -6.10 37.71
CA ILE A 41 45.99 -6.94 38.71
C ILE A 41 46.13 -8.38 38.26
N GLY A 42 46.80 -9.17 39.10
CA GLY A 42 47.18 -10.55 38.88
C GLY A 42 46.03 -11.56 38.99
N ASN A 43 46.32 -12.74 38.44
CA ASN A 43 45.50 -13.93 38.32
C ASN A 43 45.28 -14.68 39.65
N GLU A 44 44.69 -14.08 40.68
CA GLU A 44 44.49 -14.78 41.97
C GLU A 44 43.11 -14.56 42.60
N ALA A 45 42.06 -14.46 41.80
CA ALA A 45 40.70 -14.46 42.31
C ALA A 45 39.74 -15.14 41.33
N LEU A 46 39.81 -16.47 41.23
CA LEU A 46 38.73 -17.35 40.74
C LEU A 46 39.10 -18.84 40.97
N ASP A 47 39.68 -19.18 42.13
CA ASP A 47 39.86 -20.56 42.57
C ASP A 47 39.16 -20.72 43.93
N GLN A 48 37.84 -20.89 43.91
CA GLN A 48 37.07 -21.50 45.00
C GLN A 48 35.62 -21.76 44.56
N ALA A 49 35.38 -22.99 44.10
CA ALA A 49 34.13 -23.77 44.14
C ALA A 49 34.10 -24.73 42.93
N ARG A 50 34.91 -25.80 42.97
CA ARG A 50 34.73 -26.96 42.09
C ARG A 50 33.84 -27.97 42.82
N ASP A 51 32.58 -28.00 42.45
CA ASP A 51 31.66 -29.09 42.73
C ASP A 51 32.02 -30.29 41.82
N PRO A 52 32.39 -31.47 42.35
CA PRO A 52 32.85 -32.59 41.52
C PRO A 52 31.75 -33.27 40.68
N ASP A 53 30.47 -32.96 40.90
CA ASP A 53 29.32 -33.63 40.24
C ASP A 53 28.51 -32.73 39.28
N ALA A 54 29.00 -31.55 38.93
CA ALA A 54 28.36 -30.70 37.93
C ALA A 54 28.71 -31.16 36.50
N GLN A 55 27.94 -32.12 35.96
CA GLN A 55 27.94 -32.40 34.52
C GLN A 55 27.63 -31.12 33.75
N ALA A 56 28.63 -30.63 32.99
CA ALA A 56 28.43 -29.55 32.04
C ALA A 56 27.24 -29.90 31.13
N PRO A 57 26.26 -29.00 30.94
CA PRO A 57 25.18 -29.28 30.01
C PRO A 57 25.80 -29.53 28.65
N ALA A 58 25.59 -30.74 28.12
CA ALA A 58 25.98 -31.09 26.77
C ALA A 58 25.41 -30.00 25.85
N TRP A 59 26.30 -29.21 25.24
CA TRP A 59 25.88 -28.27 24.22
C TRP A 59 25.12 -29.10 23.18
N PRO A 60 23.86 -28.76 22.86
CA PRO A 60 23.18 -29.46 21.80
C PRO A 60 24.09 -29.40 20.57
N PRO A 61 24.24 -30.50 19.81
CA PRO A 61 25.07 -30.49 18.63
C PRO A 61 24.66 -29.27 17.81
N VAL A 62 25.64 -28.45 17.40
CA VAL A 62 25.42 -27.34 16.48
C VAL A 62 24.69 -27.95 15.30
N ARG A 63 23.36 -27.76 15.23
CA ARG A 63 22.59 -28.08 14.03
C ARG A 63 23.30 -27.29 12.95
N GLU A 64 23.91 -27.98 11.99
CA GLU A 64 24.35 -27.34 10.75
C GLU A 64 23.17 -26.49 10.29
N ALA A 65 23.35 -25.16 10.33
CA ALA A 65 22.31 -24.23 9.96
C ALA A 65 21.90 -24.61 8.54
N THR A 66 20.64 -25.05 8.40
CA THR A 66 20.13 -25.38 7.08
C THR A 66 20.20 -24.10 6.27
N PRO A 67 20.86 -24.08 5.09
CA PRO A 67 20.99 -22.87 4.30
C PRO A 67 19.60 -22.26 4.07
N LEU A 68 19.51 -20.93 4.10
CA LEU A 68 18.25 -20.20 3.91
C LEU A 68 17.53 -20.70 2.64
N ASP A 69 16.32 -21.25 2.79
CA ASP A 69 15.53 -21.68 1.64
C ASP A 69 14.94 -20.46 0.92
N ARG A 70 15.66 -20.02 -0.11
CA ARG A 70 15.35 -18.81 -0.86
C ARG A 70 14.25 -18.99 -1.92
N TYR A 71 13.83 -20.22 -2.22
CA TYR A 71 12.80 -20.52 -3.22
C TYR A 71 11.48 -20.90 -2.57
N ARG A 72 10.41 -20.16 -2.87
CA ARG A 72 9.10 -20.34 -2.24
C ARG A 72 8.02 -20.56 -3.28
N ILE A 73 7.21 -21.59 -3.07
CA ILE A 73 5.98 -21.82 -3.83
C ILE A 73 4.84 -21.08 -3.11
N LYS A 74 4.18 -20.17 -3.81
CA LYS A 74 3.07 -19.37 -3.29
C LYS A 74 1.82 -19.64 -4.13
N ARG A 75 0.66 -19.66 -3.48
CA ARG A 75 -0.63 -19.67 -4.20
C ARG A 75 -0.97 -18.26 -4.65
N GLY A 76 -0.98 -18.03 -5.96
CA GLY A 76 -1.44 -16.80 -6.59
C GLY A 76 -2.89 -16.91 -7.07
N ARG A 77 -3.42 -15.82 -7.65
CA ARG A 77 -4.78 -15.80 -8.22
C ARG A 77 -4.94 -16.77 -9.39
N ASP A 78 -3.90 -16.89 -10.23
CA ASP A 78 -3.92 -17.76 -11.42
C ASP A 78 -3.12 -19.05 -11.17
N GLY A 79 -3.14 -19.55 -9.94
CA GLY A 79 -2.48 -20.81 -9.56
C GLY A 79 -1.18 -20.62 -8.77
N GLU A 80 -0.52 -21.75 -8.49
CA GLU A 80 0.75 -21.78 -7.77
C GLU A 80 1.88 -21.24 -8.63
N VAL A 81 2.79 -20.50 -7.99
CA VAL A 81 3.94 -19.87 -8.63
C VAL A 81 5.19 -20.06 -7.77
N LEU A 82 6.35 -20.12 -8.41
CA LEU A 82 7.64 -20.17 -7.74
C LEU A 82 8.25 -18.77 -7.71
N THR A 83 8.78 -18.38 -6.55
CA THR A 83 9.39 -17.07 -6.29
C THR A 83 10.73 -17.22 -5.58
N CYS A 84 11.60 -16.21 -5.70
CA CYS A 84 12.86 -16.15 -4.97
C CYS A 84 12.92 -14.89 -4.11
N ILE A 85 13.35 -15.02 -2.85
CA ILE A 85 13.48 -13.86 -1.94
C ILE A 85 14.52 -12.85 -2.43
N GLU A 86 15.52 -13.27 -3.21
CA GLU A 86 16.55 -12.39 -3.79
C GLU A 86 16.17 -11.84 -5.19
N ALA A 87 15.03 -12.26 -5.74
CA ALA A 87 14.48 -11.73 -6.97
C ALA A 87 12.95 -11.56 -6.83
N PRO A 88 12.48 -10.71 -5.90
CA PRO A 88 11.06 -10.61 -5.55
C PRO A 88 10.22 -9.98 -6.68
N THR A 89 10.86 -9.45 -7.73
CA THR A 89 10.19 -8.96 -8.94
C THR A 89 10.01 -10.05 -10.00
N VAL A 90 10.55 -11.26 -9.82
CA VAL A 90 10.50 -12.33 -10.82
C VAL A 90 9.64 -13.48 -10.29
N THR A 91 8.58 -13.80 -11.03
CA THR A 91 7.67 -14.91 -10.75
C THR A 91 7.81 -15.98 -11.82
N ILE A 92 7.91 -17.24 -11.41
CA ILE A 92 8.08 -18.38 -12.32
C ILE A 92 6.76 -19.18 -12.38
N ARG A 93 6.28 -19.42 -13.60
CA ARG A 93 5.11 -20.23 -13.91
C ARG A 93 5.52 -21.37 -14.83
N ILE A 94 5.30 -22.59 -14.37
CA ILE A 94 5.66 -23.80 -15.10
C ILE A 94 4.45 -24.72 -15.11
N LYS A 95 4.03 -25.12 -16.31
CA LYS A 95 2.88 -26.00 -16.48
C LYS A 95 3.08 -26.89 -17.70
N HIS A 96 2.87 -28.19 -17.53
CA HIS A 96 2.90 -29.16 -18.63
C HIS A 96 2.03 -28.69 -19.80
N GLY A 97 2.60 -28.73 -21.01
CA GLY A 97 1.91 -28.39 -22.25
C GLY A 97 1.54 -26.92 -22.42
N PHE A 98 2.04 -26.02 -21.56
CA PHE A 98 1.86 -24.59 -21.77
C PHE A 98 2.58 -24.16 -23.06
N CYS A 99 1.84 -23.64 -24.04
CA CYS A 99 2.42 -23.10 -25.25
C CYS A 99 1.47 -22.04 -25.80
N VAL A 100 1.99 -20.85 -26.10
CA VAL A 100 1.21 -19.77 -26.73
C VAL A 100 1.69 -19.56 -28.17
N THR A 101 0.82 -19.07 -29.05
CA THR A 101 1.23 -18.74 -30.43
C THR A 101 2.20 -17.56 -30.45
N ALA A 102 3.00 -17.43 -31.51
CA ALA A 102 3.95 -16.32 -31.69
C ALA A 102 3.26 -14.94 -31.60
N SER A 103 2.07 -14.81 -32.20
CA SER A 103 1.27 -13.58 -32.16
C SER A 103 0.74 -13.30 -30.74
N ALA A 104 0.26 -14.32 -30.04
CA ALA A 104 -0.18 -14.20 -28.66
C ALA A 104 0.98 -13.78 -27.75
N ALA A 105 2.15 -14.43 -27.86
CA ALA A 105 3.36 -14.07 -27.11
C ALA A 105 3.74 -12.60 -27.31
N ARG A 106 3.78 -12.10 -28.55
CA ARG A 106 4.08 -10.68 -28.80
C ARG A 106 3.02 -9.72 -28.24
N SER A 107 1.80 -10.20 -28.03
CA SER A 107 0.70 -9.42 -27.48
C SER A 107 0.57 -9.48 -25.96
N PHE A 108 1.37 -10.32 -25.29
CA PHE A 108 1.27 -10.55 -23.84
C PHE A 108 1.54 -9.29 -23.02
N ALA A 109 1.18 -9.39 -21.73
CA ALA A 109 1.45 -8.33 -20.76
C ALA A 109 2.96 -8.03 -20.70
N SER A 110 3.29 -6.75 -20.55
CA SER A 110 4.68 -6.31 -20.37
C SER A 110 5.31 -7.02 -19.17
N GLY A 111 6.59 -7.40 -19.28
CA GLY A 111 7.28 -8.18 -18.25
C GLY A 111 7.15 -9.68 -18.44
N SER A 112 6.84 -10.17 -19.64
CA SER A 112 6.72 -11.60 -19.92
C SER A 112 8.00 -12.16 -20.55
N ILE A 113 8.49 -13.29 -20.04
CA ILE A 113 9.61 -14.04 -20.62
C ILE A 113 9.15 -15.46 -20.86
N PHE A 114 9.21 -15.92 -22.11
CA PHE A 114 8.92 -17.31 -22.47
C PHE A 114 10.24 -18.06 -22.61
N LEU A 115 10.32 -19.22 -21.96
CA LEU A 115 11.44 -20.13 -22.04
C LEU A 115 11.05 -21.34 -22.86
N ASP A 116 11.95 -21.75 -23.73
CA ASP A 116 12.01 -23.07 -24.37
C ASP A 116 10.65 -23.75 -24.67
N GLY A 117 10.12 -23.52 -25.86
CA GLY A 117 8.84 -24.07 -26.30
C GLY A 117 7.58 -23.52 -25.59
N ALA A 118 7.70 -22.62 -24.60
CA ALA A 118 6.55 -21.97 -23.98
C ALA A 118 5.83 -20.97 -24.91
N ALA A 119 6.49 -20.51 -25.96
CA ALA A 119 5.91 -19.72 -27.04
C ALA A 119 6.39 -20.26 -28.38
N GLN A 120 5.48 -20.32 -29.35
CA GLN A 120 5.78 -20.72 -30.72
C GLN A 120 6.57 -19.64 -31.46
N GLY A 121 7.30 -20.09 -32.47
CA GLY A 121 8.09 -19.28 -33.40
C GLY A 121 9.49 -18.91 -32.89
N GLU A 122 10.21 -18.20 -33.74
CA GLU A 122 11.61 -17.81 -33.51
C GLU A 122 11.83 -17.02 -32.20
N PRO A 123 13.03 -17.11 -31.60
CA PRO A 123 13.39 -16.26 -30.47
C PRO A 123 13.30 -14.78 -30.83
N PHE A 124 12.82 -13.97 -29.89
CA PHE A 124 12.74 -12.52 -30.10
C PHE A 124 12.90 -11.74 -28.80
N ILE A 125 13.35 -10.50 -28.96
CA ILE A 125 13.41 -9.51 -27.89
C ILE A 125 12.58 -8.31 -28.35
N ASP A 126 11.51 -7.97 -27.63
CA ASP A 126 10.78 -6.71 -27.82
C ASP A 126 11.05 -5.76 -26.64
N PRO A 127 12.02 -4.84 -26.74
CA PRO A 127 12.33 -3.91 -25.65
C PRO A 127 11.25 -2.86 -25.42
N LYS A 128 10.35 -2.60 -26.38
CA LYS A 128 9.29 -1.60 -26.22
C LYS A 128 8.16 -2.18 -25.37
N ARG A 129 7.73 -3.39 -25.71
CA ARG A 129 6.69 -4.12 -24.96
C ARG A 129 7.25 -4.87 -23.75
N GLN A 130 8.57 -5.07 -23.70
CA GLN A 130 9.26 -5.80 -22.63
C GLN A 130 8.74 -7.23 -22.54
N VAL A 131 8.69 -7.88 -23.70
CA VAL A 131 8.28 -9.27 -23.86
C VAL A 131 9.35 -10.00 -24.65
N TYR A 132 9.82 -11.13 -24.13
CA TYR A 132 10.95 -11.88 -24.68
C TYR A 132 10.60 -13.35 -24.87
N ASN A 133 11.03 -13.94 -25.98
CA ASN A 133 10.99 -15.37 -26.24
C ASN A 133 12.43 -15.87 -26.36
N LEU A 134 12.83 -16.79 -25.48
CA LEU A 134 14.17 -17.37 -25.42
C LEU A 134 14.20 -18.79 -25.99
N ASP A 135 13.28 -19.11 -26.90
CA ASP A 135 13.24 -20.41 -27.55
C ASP A 135 14.49 -20.68 -28.41
N HIS A 136 14.82 -21.95 -28.61
CA HIS A 136 15.90 -22.36 -29.49
C HIS A 136 15.56 -23.63 -30.30
N HIS A 137 14.28 -23.99 -30.40
CA HIS A 137 13.81 -25.14 -31.15
C HIS A 137 13.06 -24.74 -32.43
N GLU A 138 12.13 -23.79 -32.32
CA GLU A 138 11.24 -23.39 -33.40
C GLU A 138 11.75 -22.12 -34.10
N GLY A 139 11.69 -22.09 -35.44
CA GLY A 139 12.05 -20.91 -36.22
C GLY A 139 13.54 -20.51 -36.18
N CYS A 140 14.42 -21.36 -35.65
CA CYS A 140 15.85 -21.09 -35.57
C CYS A 140 16.71 -22.24 -36.13
N VAL A 141 17.94 -21.93 -36.53
CA VAL A 141 18.94 -22.95 -36.88
C VAL A 141 19.64 -23.38 -35.59
N ARG A 142 19.25 -24.53 -35.05
CA ARG A 142 19.70 -25.01 -33.72
C ARG A 142 21.22 -25.04 -33.57
N ALA A 143 21.92 -25.42 -34.65
CA ALA A 143 23.38 -25.50 -34.68
C ALA A 143 24.11 -24.15 -34.50
N PHE A 144 23.43 -23.00 -34.61
CA PHE A 144 24.05 -21.68 -34.44
C PHE A 144 23.29 -20.80 -33.44
N THR A 145 22.21 -21.31 -32.87
CA THR A 145 21.39 -20.61 -31.89
C THR A 145 21.79 -21.07 -30.51
N LEU A 146 22.09 -20.13 -29.61
CA LEU A 146 22.41 -20.45 -28.21
C LEU A 146 21.20 -21.11 -27.56
N ALA A 147 21.43 -22.06 -26.65
CA ALA A 147 20.37 -22.65 -25.84
C ALA A 147 19.74 -21.62 -24.89
N THR A 148 18.57 -21.93 -24.35
CA THR A 148 17.76 -21.02 -23.52
C THR A 148 18.55 -20.47 -22.32
N CYS A 149 19.34 -21.32 -21.64
CA CYS A 149 20.12 -20.88 -20.48
C CYS A 149 21.24 -19.87 -20.84
N GLU A 150 21.85 -20.04 -22.01
CA GLU A 150 22.87 -19.13 -22.53
C GLU A 150 22.25 -17.83 -23.01
N GLN A 151 21.10 -17.88 -23.69
CA GLN A 151 20.34 -16.69 -24.09
C GLN A 151 19.96 -15.85 -22.86
N ALA A 152 19.48 -16.48 -21.79
CA ALA A 152 19.18 -15.80 -20.52
C ALA A 152 20.42 -15.11 -19.92
N MET A 153 21.59 -15.80 -19.91
CA MET A 153 22.84 -15.22 -19.43
C MET A 153 23.25 -14.00 -20.26
N VAL A 154 23.17 -14.11 -21.59
CA VAL A 154 23.47 -12.99 -22.50
C VAL A 154 22.58 -11.79 -22.21
N LEU A 155 21.28 -11.99 -22.01
CA LEU A 155 20.34 -10.90 -21.68
C LEU A 155 20.70 -10.20 -20.38
N ILE A 156 20.93 -10.96 -19.31
CA ILE A 156 21.32 -10.40 -18.00
C ILE A 156 22.62 -9.60 -18.13
N ARG A 157 23.61 -10.14 -18.84
CA ARG A 157 24.93 -9.50 -19.01
C ARG A 157 24.93 -8.32 -19.97
N LYS A 158 24.01 -8.27 -20.94
CA LYS A 158 23.79 -7.11 -21.81
C LYS A 158 22.95 -6.00 -21.17
N GLY A 159 22.49 -6.19 -19.93
CA GLY A 159 21.88 -5.12 -19.13
C GLY A 159 20.37 -5.22 -18.94
N LEU A 160 19.77 -6.40 -19.13
CA LEU A 160 18.39 -6.62 -18.69
C LEU A 160 18.30 -6.48 -17.16
N ASP A 161 17.68 -5.39 -16.71
CA ASP A 161 17.46 -5.12 -15.28
C ASP A 161 16.05 -5.58 -14.86
N LEU A 162 15.98 -6.79 -14.30
CA LEU A 162 14.74 -7.40 -13.83
C LEU A 162 14.13 -6.69 -12.61
N ARG A 163 14.78 -5.68 -12.04
CA ARG A 163 14.24 -4.89 -10.92
C ARG A 163 13.32 -3.75 -11.39
N LYS A 164 13.38 -3.39 -12.69
CA LYS A 164 12.64 -2.24 -13.26
C LYS A 164 11.12 -2.43 -13.34
N ARG A 165 10.62 -3.65 -13.21
CA ARG A 165 9.20 -4.01 -13.20
C ARG A 165 9.04 -5.40 -12.63
N ASP A 166 7.80 -5.84 -12.50
CA ASP A 166 7.50 -7.23 -12.17
C ASP A 166 7.52 -8.05 -13.47
N TRP A 167 8.14 -9.23 -13.40
CA TRP A 167 8.37 -10.14 -14.51
C TRP A 167 7.71 -11.49 -14.22
N THR A 168 7.08 -12.06 -15.24
CA THR A 168 6.59 -13.44 -15.22
C THR A 168 7.35 -14.26 -16.26
N VAL A 169 7.99 -15.32 -15.79
CA VAL A 169 8.71 -16.29 -16.61
C VAL A 169 7.80 -17.49 -16.81
N TYR A 170 7.58 -17.86 -18.06
CA TYR A 170 6.73 -18.97 -18.47
C TYR A 170 7.58 -20.09 -19.06
N ALA A 171 7.37 -21.32 -18.57
CA ALA A 171 7.99 -22.52 -19.12
C ALA A 171 6.97 -23.67 -19.19
N ASN A 172 7.22 -24.62 -20.09
CA ASN A 172 6.32 -25.74 -20.35
C ASN A 172 6.86 -27.09 -19.84
N ASP A 173 8.19 -27.26 -19.82
CA ASP A 173 8.92 -28.39 -19.29
C ASP A 173 10.18 -27.88 -18.54
N PRO A 174 10.46 -28.34 -17.31
CA PRO A 174 11.66 -27.95 -16.59
C PRO A 174 12.79 -28.95 -16.84
N ASP A 175 13.27 -29.03 -18.09
CA ASP A 175 14.56 -29.69 -18.35
C ASP A 175 15.73 -28.87 -17.79
N LEU A 176 16.95 -29.40 -17.91
CA LEU A 176 18.10 -28.74 -17.31
C LEU A 176 18.42 -27.38 -17.98
N ASP A 177 18.21 -27.21 -19.29
CA ASP A 177 18.43 -25.93 -19.96
C ASP A 177 17.46 -24.86 -19.43
N THR A 178 16.17 -25.19 -19.36
CA THR A 178 15.14 -24.32 -18.80
C THR A 178 15.39 -24.02 -17.32
N ILE A 179 15.76 -25.01 -16.51
CA ILE A 179 16.07 -24.79 -15.07
C ILE A 179 17.26 -23.86 -14.92
N LEU A 180 18.31 -24.02 -15.72
CA LEU A 180 19.47 -23.13 -15.68
C LEU A 180 19.11 -21.72 -16.14
N ALA A 181 18.25 -21.57 -17.14
CA ALA A 181 17.72 -20.27 -17.56
C ALA A 181 16.95 -19.58 -16.41
N ILE A 182 16.07 -20.32 -15.72
CA ILE A 182 15.34 -19.83 -14.53
C ILE A 182 16.33 -19.43 -13.44
N TRP A 183 17.35 -20.26 -13.17
CA TRP A 183 18.38 -19.94 -12.18
C TRP A 183 19.09 -18.63 -12.53
N VAL A 184 19.46 -18.43 -13.80
CA VAL A 184 20.12 -17.19 -14.26
C VAL A 184 19.23 -15.96 -14.02
N LEU A 185 17.95 -16.03 -14.37
CA LEU A 185 17.01 -14.93 -14.18
C LEU A 185 16.81 -14.60 -12.69
N LEU A 186 16.67 -15.62 -11.84
CA LEU A 186 16.54 -15.44 -10.39
C LEU A 186 17.83 -14.94 -9.72
N ASN A 187 19.00 -15.15 -10.34
CA ASN A 187 20.31 -14.71 -9.83
C ASN A 187 20.84 -13.44 -10.53
N HIS A 188 20.01 -12.72 -11.28
CA HIS A 188 20.45 -11.58 -12.09
C HIS A 188 21.24 -10.50 -11.33
N ILE A 189 20.96 -10.28 -10.04
CA ILE A 189 21.71 -9.34 -9.19
C ILE A 189 23.13 -9.85 -8.96
N ARG A 190 23.27 -11.09 -8.51
CA ARG A 190 24.56 -11.72 -8.17
C ARG A 190 25.43 -11.90 -9.41
N LEU A 191 24.83 -12.25 -10.54
CA LEU A 191 25.53 -12.35 -11.82
C LEU A 191 26.10 -11.02 -12.30
N ASN A 192 25.53 -9.90 -11.86
CA ASN A 192 26.02 -8.56 -12.19
C ASN A 192 26.98 -7.97 -11.15
N GLU A 193 27.34 -8.70 -10.10
CA GLU A 193 28.34 -8.25 -9.12
C GLU A 193 29.73 -8.11 -9.75
N LEU A 194 30.47 -7.08 -9.34
CA LEU A 194 31.78 -6.74 -9.90
C LEU A 194 32.82 -7.86 -9.70
N ASN A 195 32.78 -8.56 -8.55
CA ASN A 195 33.74 -9.62 -8.22
C ASN A 195 33.67 -10.83 -9.17
N GLY A 196 32.55 -11.01 -9.89
CA GLY A 196 32.34 -12.11 -10.83
C GLY A 196 32.38 -13.54 -10.29
N LYS A 197 32.48 -13.75 -8.97
CA LYS A 197 32.67 -15.08 -8.37
C LYS A 197 31.55 -16.05 -8.74
N THR A 198 30.31 -15.59 -8.65
CA THR A 198 29.13 -16.38 -9.05
C THR A 198 29.17 -16.73 -10.52
N ARG A 199 29.55 -15.78 -11.40
CA ARG A 199 29.65 -16.02 -12.84
C ARG A 199 30.70 -17.09 -13.15
N VAL A 200 31.89 -16.98 -12.57
CA VAL A 200 32.98 -17.95 -12.80
C VAL A 200 32.55 -19.37 -12.46
N ARG A 201 31.78 -19.56 -11.39
CA ARG A 201 31.31 -20.88 -10.96
C ARG A 201 30.20 -21.47 -11.83
N ILE A 202 29.23 -20.66 -12.27
CA ILE A 202 28.08 -21.17 -13.05
C ILE A 202 28.40 -21.32 -14.55
N MET A 203 29.33 -20.55 -15.10
CA MET A 203 29.57 -20.50 -16.55
C MET A 203 29.95 -21.85 -17.17
N PRO A 204 30.81 -22.70 -16.57
CA PRO A 204 31.10 -24.03 -17.13
C PRO A 204 29.83 -24.87 -17.32
N LEU A 205 28.96 -24.87 -16.31
CA LEU A 205 27.69 -25.60 -16.33
C LEU A 205 26.77 -25.10 -17.44
N LEU A 206 26.61 -23.78 -17.59
CA LEU A 206 25.79 -23.17 -18.65
C LEU A 206 26.35 -23.47 -20.04
N ARG A 207 27.67 -23.37 -20.22
CA ARG A 207 28.30 -23.57 -21.53
C ARG A 207 28.22 -25.02 -21.97
N LEU A 208 28.48 -25.95 -21.06
CA LEU A 208 28.40 -27.37 -21.37
C LEU A 208 26.96 -27.80 -21.63
N GLN A 209 26.02 -27.44 -20.74
CA GLN A 209 24.61 -27.80 -20.95
C GLN A 209 24.05 -27.16 -22.22
N GLY A 210 24.31 -25.87 -22.46
CA GLY A 210 23.80 -25.20 -23.67
C GLY A 210 24.35 -25.81 -24.96
N LEU A 211 25.62 -26.23 -24.96
CA LEU A 211 26.20 -26.94 -26.10
C LEU A 211 25.59 -28.33 -26.30
N ILE A 212 25.40 -29.09 -25.22
CA ILE A 212 24.75 -30.42 -25.28
C ILE A 212 23.32 -30.28 -25.81
N ASP A 213 22.59 -29.26 -25.38
CA ASP A 213 21.21 -29.05 -25.78
C ASP A 213 21.11 -28.61 -27.24
N ALA A 214 21.98 -27.68 -27.67
CA ALA A 214 22.01 -27.21 -29.05
C ALA A 214 22.56 -28.26 -30.04
N GLN A 215 23.65 -28.95 -29.71
CA GLN A 215 24.47 -29.76 -30.64
C GLN A 215 24.51 -31.27 -30.35
N GLY A 216 24.05 -31.71 -29.19
CA GLY A 216 24.19 -33.10 -28.76
C GLY A 216 25.48 -33.39 -27.96
N LEU A 217 25.57 -34.59 -27.41
CA LEU A 217 26.64 -35.02 -26.48
C LEU A 217 27.98 -35.23 -27.20
N GLU A 218 27.92 -35.62 -28.47
CA GLU A 218 29.04 -35.89 -29.37
C GLU A 218 29.93 -34.66 -29.61
N MET A 219 29.39 -33.45 -29.49
CA MET A 219 30.11 -32.19 -29.75
C MET A 219 30.56 -31.47 -28.48
N LYS A 220 30.53 -32.14 -27.32
CA LYS A 220 30.83 -31.51 -26.01
C LYS A 220 32.23 -30.89 -25.91
N ASP A 221 33.19 -31.38 -26.70
CA ASP A 221 34.56 -30.86 -26.78
C ASP A 221 34.61 -29.41 -27.31
N LEU A 222 33.64 -29.01 -28.14
CA LEU A 222 33.53 -27.63 -28.64
C LEU A 222 33.24 -26.59 -27.54
N CYS A 223 32.94 -27.00 -26.31
CA CYS A 223 32.76 -26.06 -25.19
C CYS A 223 34.07 -25.34 -24.83
N GLY A 224 35.22 -25.93 -25.19
CA GLY A 224 36.54 -25.38 -24.91
C GLY A 224 36.93 -25.38 -23.42
N LEU A 225 36.29 -26.21 -22.59
CA LEU A 225 36.66 -26.38 -21.19
C LEU A 225 37.92 -27.26 -21.06
N PRO A 226 38.81 -27.00 -20.07
CA PRO A 226 39.88 -27.93 -19.73
C PRO A 226 39.33 -29.34 -19.43
N PRO A 227 40.04 -30.43 -19.78
CA PRO A 227 39.52 -31.79 -19.66
C PRO A 227 39.01 -32.17 -18.27
N GLU A 228 39.73 -31.76 -17.22
CA GLU A 228 39.33 -31.99 -15.82
C GLU A 228 38.01 -31.27 -15.50
N LEU A 229 37.94 -29.97 -15.83
CA LEU A 229 36.73 -29.17 -15.61
C LEU A 229 35.55 -29.67 -16.45
N LEU A 230 35.79 -30.14 -17.67
CA LEU A 230 34.78 -30.75 -18.53
C LEU A 230 34.20 -32.01 -17.87
N ALA A 231 35.06 -32.89 -17.35
CA ALA A 231 34.64 -34.11 -16.67
C ALA A 231 33.84 -33.81 -15.38
N GLU A 232 34.32 -32.88 -14.55
CA GLU A 232 33.63 -32.43 -13.34
C GLU A 232 32.26 -31.79 -13.65
N THR A 233 32.21 -30.94 -14.68
CA THR A 233 30.97 -30.29 -15.11
C THR A 233 29.98 -31.30 -15.68
N GLN A 234 30.45 -32.29 -16.46
CA GLN A 234 29.62 -33.37 -16.97
C GLN A 234 29.02 -34.20 -15.84
N ALA A 235 29.83 -34.59 -14.84
CA ALA A 235 29.35 -35.32 -13.68
C ALA A 235 28.26 -34.54 -12.92
N SER A 236 28.43 -33.22 -12.79
CA SER A 236 27.43 -32.34 -12.19
C SER A 236 26.12 -32.29 -13.01
N ILE A 237 26.20 -32.23 -14.34
CA ILE A 237 25.03 -32.31 -15.24
C ILE A 237 24.31 -33.65 -15.06
N ASP A 238 25.05 -34.75 -15.05
CA ASP A 238 24.48 -36.09 -14.92
C ASP A 238 23.74 -36.25 -13.59
N GLU A 239 24.31 -35.74 -12.49
CA GLU A 239 23.64 -35.72 -11.17
C GLU A 239 22.36 -34.87 -11.18
N LEU A 240 22.42 -33.67 -11.78
CA LEU A 240 21.26 -32.78 -11.87
C LEU A 240 20.11 -33.41 -12.66
N ARG A 241 20.41 -34.13 -13.74
CA ARG A 241 19.44 -34.79 -14.64
C ARG A 241 18.95 -36.15 -14.16
N ALA A 242 19.67 -36.83 -13.27
CA ALA A 242 19.37 -38.20 -12.85
C ALA A 242 17.90 -38.41 -12.42
N ARG A 243 17.34 -37.47 -11.65
CA ARG A 243 15.95 -37.55 -11.17
C ARG A 243 14.92 -37.38 -12.30
N GLU A 244 15.17 -36.45 -13.22
CA GLU A 244 14.33 -36.21 -14.41
C GLU A 244 14.27 -37.48 -15.27
N LEU A 245 15.44 -38.02 -15.62
CA LEU A 245 15.58 -39.23 -16.44
C LEU A 245 14.90 -40.43 -15.77
N ALA A 246 15.03 -40.58 -14.45
CA ALA A 246 14.34 -41.64 -13.70
C ALA A 246 12.81 -41.50 -13.74
N LEU A 247 12.27 -40.27 -13.67
CA LEU A 247 10.83 -40.02 -13.79
C LEU A 247 10.32 -40.27 -15.21
N LYS A 248 11.05 -39.81 -16.24
CA LYS A 248 10.74 -40.04 -17.66
C LYS A 248 10.76 -41.54 -17.99
N LYS A 249 11.80 -42.28 -17.56
CA LYS A 249 11.90 -43.74 -17.74
C LYS A 249 10.75 -44.52 -17.10
N ARG A 250 10.18 -44.03 -15.99
CA ARG A 250 9.05 -44.65 -15.30
C ARG A 250 7.67 -44.18 -15.82
N GLY A 251 7.62 -43.33 -16.84
CA GLY A 251 6.38 -42.75 -17.36
C GLY A 251 5.64 -41.83 -16.37
N ARG A 252 6.31 -41.37 -15.32
CA ARG A 252 5.70 -40.58 -14.22
C ARG A 252 5.90 -39.06 -14.37
N TRP A 253 6.55 -38.63 -15.45
CA TRP A 253 6.89 -37.23 -15.66
C TRP A 253 5.67 -36.32 -15.76
N GLN A 254 4.68 -36.70 -16.58
CA GLN A 254 3.48 -35.89 -16.84
C GLN A 254 2.57 -35.68 -15.61
N ALA A 255 2.74 -36.50 -14.56
CA ALA A 255 2.01 -36.41 -13.31
C ALA A 255 2.84 -35.75 -12.18
N SER A 256 4.03 -35.23 -12.51
CA SER A 256 4.93 -34.64 -11.52
C SER A 256 4.60 -33.18 -11.23
N ASP A 257 4.88 -32.75 -10.00
CA ASP A 257 4.79 -31.34 -9.61
C ASP A 257 6.04 -30.60 -10.15
N LEU A 258 5.87 -29.92 -11.28
CA LEU A 258 6.94 -29.21 -11.97
C LEU A 258 7.53 -28.06 -11.13
N LEU A 259 6.72 -27.36 -10.33
CA LEU A 259 7.21 -26.25 -9.51
C LEU A 259 8.09 -26.77 -8.39
N ARG A 260 7.66 -27.85 -7.71
CA ARG A 260 8.46 -28.49 -6.66
C ARG A 260 9.72 -29.13 -7.22
N PHE A 261 9.62 -29.79 -8.37
CA PHE A 261 10.79 -30.32 -9.08
C PHE A 261 11.80 -29.21 -9.41
N THR A 262 11.32 -28.10 -9.99
CA THR A 262 12.16 -26.94 -10.32
C THR A 262 12.83 -26.36 -9.08
N ALA A 263 12.07 -26.12 -8.00
CA ALA A 263 12.63 -25.62 -6.75
C ALA A 263 13.72 -26.55 -6.18
N ASP A 264 13.51 -27.86 -6.21
CA ASP A 264 14.50 -28.85 -5.76
C ASP A 264 15.78 -28.82 -6.63
N ARG A 265 15.67 -28.63 -7.94
CA ARG A 265 16.82 -28.52 -8.85
C ARG A 265 17.55 -27.20 -8.70
N LEU A 266 16.84 -26.08 -8.53
CA LEU A 266 17.45 -24.79 -8.23
C LEU A 266 18.25 -24.81 -6.92
N ARG A 267 17.76 -25.51 -5.89
CA ARG A 267 18.52 -25.73 -4.63
C ARG A 267 19.77 -26.58 -4.86
N ALA A 268 19.70 -27.59 -5.73
CA ALA A 268 20.87 -28.38 -6.07
C ALA A 268 21.94 -27.54 -6.79
N ILE A 269 21.53 -26.68 -7.74
CA ILE A 269 22.43 -25.73 -8.41
C ILE A 269 23.02 -24.74 -7.41
N ASP A 270 22.24 -24.22 -6.46
CA ASP A 270 22.76 -23.33 -5.42
C ASP A 270 23.88 -23.97 -4.59
N ARG A 271 23.79 -25.28 -4.29
CA ARG A 271 24.86 -26.00 -3.56
C ARG A 271 26.14 -26.18 -4.37
N LEU A 272 26.04 -26.24 -5.70
CA LEU A 272 27.20 -26.28 -6.59
C LEU A 272 27.87 -24.91 -6.70
N VAL A 273 27.07 -23.84 -6.71
CA VAL A 273 27.57 -22.47 -6.96
C VAL A 273 28.00 -21.75 -5.69
N TYR A 274 27.26 -21.89 -4.60
CA TYR A 274 27.42 -21.09 -3.39
C TYR A 274 27.97 -21.91 -2.22
N PRO A 275 28.88 -21.36 -1.41
CA PRO A 275 29.27 -21.99 -0.16
C PRO A 275 28.07 -22.02 0.82
N PRO A 276 28.03 -22.95 1.79
CA PRO A 276 26.88 -23.10 2.70
C PRO A 276 26.48 -21.83 3.45
N LYS A 277 27.46 -21.00 3.83
CA LYS A 277 27.29 -19.75 4.59
C LYS A 277 27.04 -18.51 3.72
N HIS A 278 26.86 -18.68 2.41
CA HIS A 278 26.79 -17.56 1.45
C HIS A 278 25.55 -16.66 1.64
N PHE A 279 24.52 -17.17 2.31
CA PHE A 279 23.24 -16.49 2.50
C PHE A 279 22.99 -16.08 3.96
N ASP A 280 23.98 -16.25 4.83
CA ASP A 280 23.86 -15.93 6.27
C ASP A 280 23.64 -14.41 6.50
N ASP A 281 24.00 -13.56 5.53
CA ASP A 281 23.84 -12.10 5.54
C ASP A 281 22.49 -11.62 5.00
N VAL A 282 21.67 -12.52 4.47
CA VAL A 282 20.34 -12.21 3.95
C VAL A 282 19.35 -12.26 5.10
N ALA A 283 18.80 -11.11 5.47
CA ALA A 283 17.76 -11.07 6.50
C ALA A 283 16.48 -11.64 5.90
N GLU A 284 15.77 -12.42 6.70
CA GLU A 284 14.48 -12.94 6.28
C GLU A 284 13.45 -11.80 6.28
N ILE A 285 13.15 -11.30 5.08
CA ILE A 285 12.11 -10.30 4.85
C ILE A 285 10.88 -11.02 4.31
N ASP A 286 9.82 -11.02 5.12
CA ASP A 286 8.51 -11.49 4.71
C ASP A 286 7.71 -10.31 4.11
N GLU A 287 7.68 -10.24 2.78
CA GLU A 287 6.88 -9.26 2.05
C GLU A 287 5.39 -9.61 2.18
N LEU A 288 4.65 -8.81 2.93
CA LEU A 288 3.22 -8.99 3.19
C LEU A 288 2.39 -8.47 2.03
N VAL A 289 2.65 -7.22 1.62
CA VAL A 289 1.92 -6.54 0.56
C VAL A 289 2.86 -5.59 -0.19
N ARG A 290 2.76 -5.59 -1.51
CA ARG A 290 3.37 -4.59 -2.40
C ARG A 290 2.29 -3.78 -3.08
N ALA A 291 2.43 -2.46 -3.06
CA ALA A 291 1.59 -1.55 -3.82
C ALA A 291 2.44 -0.71 -4.77
N GLU A 292 1.99 -0.55 -6.01
CA GLU A 292 2.56 0.45 -6.91
C GLU A 292 2.12 1.84 -6.48
N ILE A 293 3.08 2.77 -6.48
CA ILE A 293 2.86 4.17 -6.15
C ILE A 293 3.34 5.04 -7.33
N ALA A 294 3.23 6.36 -7.18
CA ALA A 294 3.55 7.30 -8.25
C ALA A 294 4.97 7.10 -8.82
N GLY A 295 5.11 7.34 -10.13
CA GLY A 295 6.39 7.28 -10.84
C GLY A 295 6.94 5.88 -11.10
N GLY A 296 6.14 4.82 -10.92
CA GLY A 296 6.59 3.43 -11.07
C GLY A 296 7.35 2.90 -9.85
N SER A 297 7.41 3.70 -8.78
CA SER A 297 7.92 3.30 -7.48
C SER A 297 6.94 2.35 -6.78
N VAL A 298 7.42 1.66 -5.73
CA VAL A 298 6.64 0.70 -4.95
C VAL A 298 6.73 1.01 -3.46
N ALA A 299 5.62 0.77 -2.77
CA ALA A 299 5.53 0.69 -1.33
C ALA A 299 5.56 -0.79 -0.92
N ILE A 300 6.51 -1.16 -0.06
CA ILE A 300 6.68 -2.52 0.45
C ILE A 300 6.27 -2.56 1.92
N VAL A 301 5.18 -3.28 2.21
CA VAL A 301 4.78 -3.63 3.56
C VAL A 301 5.35 -4.99 3.89
N CYS A 302 6.25 -5.07 4.87
CA CYS A 302 6.99 -6.27 5.18
C CYS A 302 7.15 -6.49 6.68
N ARG A 303 7.45 -7.73 7.05
CA ARG A 303 7.87 -8.12 8.40
C ARG A 303 9.31 -8.61 8.32
N ALA A 304 10.14 -8.20 9.26
CA ALA A 304 11.52 -8.68 9.39
C ALA A 304 11.94 -8.62 10.86
N SER A 305 12.90 -9.47 11.24
CA SER A 305 13.57 -9.39 12.54
C SER A 305 14.56 -8.23 12.60
N ALA A 306 15.05 -7.79 11.44
CA ALA A 306 16.00 -6.69 11.30
C ALA A 306 15.34 -5.30 11.41
N GLY A 307 16.14 -4.31 11.77
CA GLY A 307 15.70 -2.90 11.83
C GLY A 307 15.45 -2.30 10.44
N ILE A 308 14.66 -1.23 10.38
CA ILE A 308 14.20 -0.62 9.12
C ILE A 308 15.33 -0.18 8.17
N TYR A 309 16.49 0.23 8.70
CA TYR A 309 17.64 0.62 7.88
C TYR A 309 18.35 -0.57 7.23
N GLU A 310 18.38 -1.71 7.91
CA GLU A 310 18.93 -2.95 7.35
C GLU A 310 17.98 -3.52 6.30
N VAL A 311 16.68 -3.51 6.59
CA VAL A 311 15.62 -3.84 5.64
C VAL A 311 15.71 -2.92 4.41
N GLU A 312 15.92 -1.61 4.60
CA GLU A 312 16.11 -0.67 3.49
C GLU A 312 17.31 -1.05 2.61
N ARG A 313 18.47 -1.34 3.22
CA ARG A 313 19.68 -1.72 2.47
C ARG A 313 19.42 -2.94 1.59
N GLN A 314 18.75 -3.96 2.12
CA GLN A 314 18.43 -5.17 1.38
C GLN A 314 17.36 -4.91 0.31
N LEU A 315 16.22 -4.30 0.65
CA LEU A 315 15.17 -3.99 -0.33
C LEU A 315 15.68 -3.06 -1.44
N ARG A 316 16.59 -2.12 -1.15
CA ARG A 316 17.18 -1.24 -2.17
C ARG A 316 18.06 -2.03 -3.15
N ARG A 317 18.76 -3.08 -2.70
CA ARG A 317 19.46 -4.03 -3.59
C ARG A 317 18.46 -4.74 -4.51
N LEU A 318 17.34 -5.22 -3.96
CA LEU A 318 16.34 -6.04 -4.64
C LEU A 318 15.44 -5.25 -5.61
N HIS A 319 15.00 -4.05 -5.25
CA HIS A 319 14.06 -3.24 -6.04
C HIS A 319 14.73 -2.06 -6.76
N GLY A 320 16.00 -1.78 -6.47
CA GLY A 320 16.74 -0.68 -7.08
C GLY A 320 16.05 0.67 -6.85
N ARG A 321 15.88 1.45 -7.92
CA ARG A 321 15.26 2.79 -7.88
C ARG A 321 13.74 2.76 -7.67
N ARG A 322 13.08 1.61 -7.81
CA ARG A 322 11.62 1.52 -7.58
C ARG A 322 11.27 1.59 -6.10
N LEU A 323 12.19 1.30 -5.18
CA LEU A 323 11.85 1.31 -3.76
C LEU A 323 11.53 2.74 -3.30
N GLY A 324 10.24 3.04 -3.14
CA GLY A 324 9.78 4.37 -2.75
C GLY A 324 9.45 4.48 -1.27
N LEU A 325 8.85 3.44 -0.70
CA LEU A 325 8.38 3.42 0.68
C LEU A 325 8.56 2.04 1.31
N ILE A 326 8.98 2.02 2.57
CA ILE A 326 9.00 0.82 3.41
C ILE A 326 8.03 1.01 4.56
N VAL A 327 7.22 -0.01 4.81
CA VAL A 327 6.38 -0.13 5.99
C VAL A 327 6.77 -1.42 6.71
N LEU A 328 7.60 -1.29 7.74
CA LEU A 328 8.11 -2.40 8.52
C LEU A 328 7.15 -2.70 9.68
N GLN A 329 6.56 -3.89 9.68
CA GLN A 329 5.81 -4.44 10.80
C GLN A 329 6.81 -4.98 11.85
N THR A 330 6.85 -4.36 13.03
CA THR A 330 7.67 -4.86 14.15
C THR A 330 6.87 -5.83 15.03
N ASN A 331 5.56 -5.63 15.15
CA ASN A 331 4.60 -6.57 15.72
C ASN A 331 3.23 -6.38 15.07
N PRO A 332 2.22 -7.26 15.32
CA PRO A 332 0.91 -7.17 14.67
C PRO A 332 0.21 -5.81 14.74
N ALA A 333 0.49 -5.00 15.78
CA ALA A 333 -0.11 -3.70 16.01
C ALA A 333 0.89 -2.53 15.89
N ALA A 334 2.12 -2.75 15.43
CA ALA A 334 3.16 -1.73 15.38
C ALA A 334 3.91 -1.72 14.04
N TYR A 335 3.98 -0.53 13.46
CA TYR A 335 4.60 -0.30 12.16
C TYR A 335 5.52 0.92 12.19
N SER A 336 6.64 0.79 11.50
CA SER A 336 7.57 1.88 11.20
C SER A 336 7.49 2.18 9.70
N LEU A 337 7.29 3.45 9.35
CA LEU A 337 7.21 3.91 7.97
C LEU A 337 8.48 4.69 7.63
N ARG A 338 9.00 4.46 6.43
CA ARG A 338 10.15 5.20 5.91
C ARG A 338 10.01 5.45 4.42
N GLN A 339 9.99 6.72 4.05
CA GLN A 339 10.09 7.16 2.68
C GLN A 339 11.55 7.06 2.23
N VAL A 340 11.78 6.26 1.20
CA VAL A 340 13.11 5.97 0.64
C VAL A 340 13.39 6.87 -0.56
N ASP A 341 12.36 7.13 -1.37
CA ASP A 341 12.43 8.01 -2.53
C ASP A 341 11.96 9.44 -2.17
N PRO A 342 12.88 10.43 -2.11
CA PRO A 342 12.53 11.80 -1.79
C PRO A 342 11.79 12.53 -2.93
N TYR A 343 11.76 11.95 -4.14
CA TYR A 343 11.13 12.56 -5.32
C TYR A 343 9.66 12.16 -5.51
N LEU A 344 9.11 11.38 -4.59
CA LEU A 344 7.67 11.09 -4.59
C LEU A 344 6.86 12.39 -4.47
N PRO A 345 5.65 12.45 -5.08
CA PRO A 345 4.85 13.69 -5.16
C PRO A 345 4.23 14.14 -3.83
N ALA A 346 4.48 13.41 -2.73
CA ALA A 346 4.00 13.71 -1.39
C ALA A 346 5.02 13.25 -0.35
N SER A 347 4.75 13.56 0.92
CA SER A 347 5.51 13.06 2.07
C SER A 347 4.68 12.08 2.91
N LEU A 348 5.32 11.45 3.91
CA LEU A 348 4.62 10.61 4.87
C LEU A 348 3.52 11.34 5.64
N GLU A 349 3.54 12.67 5.74
CA GLU A 349 2.48 13.42 6.40
C GLU A 349 1.10 13.18 5.76
N LYS A 350 1.07 12.99 4.43
CA LYS A 350 -0.16 12.66 3.72
C LYS A 350 -0.59 11.23 4.02
N VAL A 351 0.35 10.29 4.15
CA VAL A 351 0.08 8.91 4.56
C VAL A 351 -0.50 8.89 5.98
N TYR A 352 0.13 9.57 6.93
CA TYR A 352 -0.36 9.69 8.31
C TYR A 352 -1.75 10.30 8.38
N ALA A 353 -2.04 11.33 7.58
CA ALA A 353 -3.37 11.94 7.56
C ALA A 353 -4.47 10.94 7.18
N HIS A 354 -4.22 10.08 6.17
CA HIS A 354 -5.19 9.05 5.76
C HIS A 354 -5.26 7.90 6.75
N LEU A 355 -4.12 7.40 7.25
CA LEU A 355 -4.07 6.35 8.27
C LEU A 355 -4.79 6.78 9.54
N ASN A 356 -4.56 8.02 9.99
CA ASN A 356 -5.26 8.58 11.13
C ASN A 356 -6.77 8.63 10.90
N LEU A 357 -7.29 8.81 9.68
CA LEU A 357 -8.75 8.79 9.48
C LEU A 357 -9.35 7.38 9.62
N ILE A 358 -8.66 6.36 9.11
CA ILE A 358 -9.19 4.99 9.02
C ILE A 358 -8.88 4.12 10.24
N ASP A 359 -7.81 4.43 10.98
CA ASP A 359 -7.41 3.63 12.13
C ASP A 359 -8.32 3.92 13.33
N PRO A 360 -9.07 2.92 13.84
CA PRO A 360 -9.93 3.12 15.00
C PRO A 360 -9.17 3.41 16.30
N GLU A 361 -7.91 3.00 16.40
CA GLU A 361 -7.06 3.23 17.58
C GLU A 361 -6.34 4.59 17.52
N ALA A 362 -6.30 5.23 16.34
CA ALA A 362 -5.69 6.54 16.20
C ALA A 362 -6.62 7.65 16.70
N GLY A 363 -6.10 8.48 17.60
CA GLY A 363 -6.77 9.69 18.05
C GLY A 363 -6.79 10.79 16.99
N GLY A 364 -7.47 11.89 17.32
CA GLY A 364 -7.56 13.09 16.47
C GLY A 364 -6.25 13.85 16.34
N HIS A 365 -6.25 14.98 15.61
CA HIS A 365 -5.03 15.74 15.33
C HIS A 365 -4.30 16.20 16.58
N ARG A 366 -4.98 16.52 17.69
CA ARG A 366 -4.33 16.91 18.95
C ARG A 366 -3.96 15.73 19.86
N SER A 367 -4.24 14.49 19.45
CA SER A 367 -3.87 13.30 20.22
C SER A 367 -2.38 12.99 20.10
N GLY A 368 -1.73 12.69 21.22
CA GLY A 368 -0.38 12.10 21.22
C GLY A 368 -0.36 10.65 20.72
N ASN A 369 -1.51 9.96 20.75
CA ASN A 369 -1.68 8.61 20.23
C ASN A 369 -2.26 8.65 18.81
N ARG A 370 -1.40 8.76 17.80
CA ARG A 370 -1.75 8.83 16.37
C ARG A 370 -0.59 8.33 15.51
N TRP A 371 -0.86 8.04 14.23
CA TRP A 371 0.19 7.90 13.23
C TRP A 371 0.92 9.23 13.06
N GLY A 372 2.25 9.20 13.09
CA GLY A 372 3.04 10.42 12.99
C GLY A 372 4.55 10.17 13.01
N GLY A 373 5.30 11.25 12.86
CA GLY A 373 6.74 11.27 12.73
C GLY A 373 7.18 12.50 11.93
N SER A 374 8.36 12.42 11.32
CA SER A 374 8.81 13.40 10.34
C SER A 374 8.19 13.11 8.96
N ALA A 375 8.49 13.99 8.00
CA ALA A 375 8.10 13.83 6.60
C ALA A 375 8.67 12.54 5.95
N GLU A 376 9.75 11.98 6.49
CA GLU A 376 10.49 10.86 5.90
C GLU A 376 10.49 9.59 6.76
N ILE A 377 10.28 9.70 8.08
CA ILE A 377 10.24 8.55 8.98
C ILE A 377 9.22 8.74 10.11
N GLY A 378 8.52 7.68 10.46
CA GLY A 378 7.57 7.69 11.57
C GLY A 378 6.96 6.32 11.80
N GLY A 379 5.78 6.29 12.42
CA GLY A 379 5.16 5.01 12.74
C GLY A 379 3.73 5.10 13.24
N SER A 380 3.24 3.95 13.69
CA SER A 380 1.91 3.74 14.26
C SER A 380 1.70 4.43 15.62
N PRO A 381 0.45 4.58 16.09
CA PRO A 381 0.17 5.06 17.44
C PRO A 381 0.91 4.24 18.50
N ARG A 382 1.53 4.92 19.48
CA ARG A 382 2.43 4.27 20.45
C ARG A 382 1.72 3.66 21.66
N ALA A 383 0.59 4.23 22.08
CA ALA A 383 -0.09 3.82 23.31
C ALA A 383 -0.99 2.59 23.09
N THR A 384 -1.69 2.56 21.97
CA THR A 384 -2.67 1.50 21.65
C THR A 384 -2.23 0.58 20.50
N GLY A 385 -1.19 0.97 19.75
CA GLY A 385 -0.90 0.35 18.46
C GLY A 385 -1.93 0.73 17.39
N THR A 386 -1.94 -0.02 16.29
CA THR A 386 -2.90 0.11 15.19
C THR A 386 -3.74 -1.15 15.02
N ARG A 387 -4.96 -0.99 14.50
CA ARG A 387 -5.81 -2.10 14.01
C ARG A 387 -5.92 -2.13 12.49
N VAL A 388 -5.14 -1.33 11.78
CA VAL A 388 -5.15 -1.27 10.31
C VAL A 388 -4.33 -2.44 9.75
N SER A 389 -4.89 -3.17 8.79
CA SER A 389 -4.23 -4.32 8.18
C SER A 389 -3.12 -3.90 7.20
N PRO A 390 -2.14 -4.78 6.90
CA PRO A 390 -1.12 -4.54 5.88
C PRO A 390 -1.70 -4.07 4.53
N GLU A 391 -2.81 -4.66 4.10
CA GLU A 391 -3.49 -4.34 2.84
C GLU A 391 -4.08 -2.93 2.87
N GLN A 392 -4.69 -2.54 4.00
CA GLN A 392 -5.23 -1.20 4.18
C GLN A 392 -4.11 -0.15 4.21
N ILE A 393 -2.97 -0.45 4.85
CA ILE A 393 -1.80 0.44 4.84
C ILE A 393 -1.29 0.62 3.40
N ALA A 394 -1.14 -0.48 2.65
CA ALA A 394 -0.69 -0.44 1.26
C ALA A 394 -1.64 0.41 0.38
N GLN A 395 -2.96 0.23 0.53
CA GLN A 395 -3.97 1.03 -0.16
C GLN A 395 -3.91 2.52 0.20
N VAL A 396 -3.61 2.85 1.46
CA VAL A 396 -3.42 4.24 1.88
C VAL A 396 -2.14 4.83 1.28
N CYS A 397 -1.06 4.05 1.21
CA CYS A 397 0.18 4.49 0.55
C CYS A 397 -0.08 4.80 -0.93
N GLU A 398 -0.75 3.90 -1.64
CA GLU A 398 -1.19 4.12 -3.02
C GLU A 398 -2.01 5.42 -3.16
N GLN A 399 -3.00 5.63 -2.30
CA GLN A 399 -3.85 6.84 -2.34
C GLN A 399 -3.11 8.12 -1.98
N ALA A 400 -2.13 8.05 -1.08
CA ALA A 400 -1.36 9.20 -0.66
C ALA A 400 -0.44 9.68 -1.78
N PHE A 401 0.23 8.76 -2.47
CA PHE A 401 1.20 9.11 -3.52
C PHE A 401 0.58 9.21 -4.92
N SER A 402 -0.53 8.51 -5.20
CA SER A 402 -1.22 8.59 -6.48
C SER A 402 -2.41 9.55 -6.41
N ALA A 403 -2.52 10.47 -7.36
CA ALA A 403 -3.68 11.36 -7.43
C ALA A 403 -4.95 10.54 -7.74
N PRO A 404 -6.04 10.68 -6.95
CA PRO A 404 -7.27 9.98 -7.26
C PRO A 404 -7.82 10.48 -8.60
N THR A 405 -8.12 9.55 -9.51
CA THR A 405 -8.67 9.83 -10.83
C THR A 405 -10.03 10.52 -10.73
N LEU A 406 -10.39 11.29 -11.76
CA LEU A 406 -11.70 11.95 -11.82
C LEU A 406 -12.84 10.94 -11.68
N LEU A 407 -12.74 9.80 -12.38
CA LEU A 407 -13.72 8.71 -12.30
C LEU A 407 -13.90 8.19 -10.86
N ARG A 408 -12.80 7.99 -10.13
CA ARG A 408 -12.84 7.55 -8.73
C ARG A 408 -13.52 8.59 -7.84
N ARG A 409 -13.23 9.88 -8.05
CA ARG A 409 -13.87 10.97 -7.30
C ARG A 409 -15.37 11.03 -7.57
N VAL A 410 -15.79 10.98 -8.83
CA VAL A 410 -17.20 10.97 -9.23
C VAL A 410 -17.92 9.75 -8.67
N GLY A 411 -17.35 8.55 -8.81
CA GLY A 411 -17.95 7.32 -8.25
C GLY A 411 -18.12 7.38 -6.73
N ARG A 412 -17.16 7.98 -6.01
CA ARG A 412 -17.26 8.19 -4.55
C ARG A 412 -18.33 9.21 -4.20
N THR A 413 -18.44 10.31 -4.94
CA THR A 413 -19.51 11.31 -4.80
C THR A 413 -20.89 10.70 -5.03
N LEU A 414 -21.07 9.94 -6.11
CA LEU A 414 -22.33 9.25 -6.40
C LEU A 414 -22.69 8.25 -5.30
N THR A 415 -21.72 7.43 -4.86
CA THR A 415 -21.94 6.47 -3.78
C THR A 415 -22.34 7.15 -2.47
N ALA A 416 -21.71 8.28 -2.13
CA ALA A 416 -22.04 9.06 -0.94
C ALA A 416 -23.46 9.65 -1.04
N ALA A 417 -23.82 10.21 -2.20
CA ALA A 417 -25.15 10.75 -2.45
C ALA A 417 -26.24 9.68 -2.37
N LEU A 418 -26.01 8.51 -3.00
CA LEU A 418 -26.94 7.37 -2.96
C LEU A 418 -27.15 6.85 -1.54
N ARG A 419 -26.09 6.76 -0.72
CA ARG A 419 -26.20 6.34 0.69
C ARG A 419 -27.05 7.32 1.51
N GLY A 420 -26.83 8.63 1.34
CA GLY A 420 -27.67 9.64 1.99
C GLY A 420 -29.12 9.53 1.53
N ALA A 421 -29.33 9.45 0.22
CA ALA A 421 -30.66 9.35 -0.38
C ALA A 421 -31.42 8.08 0.04
N SER A 422 -30.74 6.94 0.17
CA SER A 422 -31.39 5.69 0.60
C SER A 422 -31.92 5.78 2.04
N VAL A 423 -31.18 6.44 2.94
CA VAL A 423 -31.65 6.64 4.33
C VAL A 423 -32.84 7.58 4.35
N MET A 424 -32.77 8.70 3.62
CA MET A 424 -33.87 9.67 3.50
C MET A 424 -35.14 9.02 2.93
N ALA A 425 -35.01 8.30 1.82
CA ALA A 425 -36.13 7.64 1.15
C ALA A 425 -36.74 6.51 2.01
N ALA A 426 -35.92 5.73 2.71
CA ALA A 426 -36.41 4.70 3.62
C ALA A 426 -37.18 5.29 4.81
N ALA A 427 -36.68 6.37 5.43
CA ALA A 427 -37.36 7.05 6.52
C ALA A 427 -38.70 7.67 6.07
N LEU A 428 -38.71 8.34 4.90
CA LEU A 428 -39.94 8.88 4.32
C LEU A 428 -40.94 7.78 3.97
N GLY A 429 -40.51 6.75 3.25
CA GLY A 429 -41.36 5.64 2.84
C GLY A 429 -41.99 4.92 4.03
N LEU A 430 -41.20 4.67 5.08
CA LEU A 430 -41.71 4.05 6.30
C LEU A 430 -42.70 4.96 7.04
N ALA A 431 -42.43 6.27 7.13
CA ALA A 431 -43.37 7.24 7.72
C ALA A 431 -44.72 7.23 6.98
N PHE A 432 -44.70 7.22 5.64
CA PHE A 432 -45.92 7.15 4.84
C PHE A 432 -46.66 5.81 5.00
N ILE A 433 -45.94 4.68 5.02
CA ILE A 433 -46.55 3.35 5.22
C ILE A 433 -47.24 3.29 6.58
N LEU A 434 -46.57 3.73 7.65
CA LEU A 434 -47.14 3.75 8.99
C LEU A 434 -48.38 4.63 9.08
N ARG A 435 -48.36 5.79 8.41
CA ARG A 435 -49.54 6.68 8.35
C ARG A 435 -50.72 6.02 7.62
N VAL A 436 -50.47 5.37 6.49
CA VAL A 436 -51.53 4.67 5.74
C VAL A 436 -52.11 3.49 6.53
N LEU A 437 -51.27 2.77 7.28
CA LEU A 437 -51.72 1.69 8.15
C LEU A 437 -52.58 2.22 9.31
N ASP A 438 -52.17 3.31 9.94
CA ASP A 438 -52.93 3.98 11.00
C ASP A 438 -54.32 4.41 10.51
N ASP A 439 -54.39 5.05 9.34
CA ASP A 439 -55.64 5.49 8.71
C ASP A 439 -56.55 4.30 8.30
N ARG A 440 -55.99 3.13 7.96
CA ARG A 440 -56.76 1.94 7.55
C ARG A 440 -57.20 1.04 8.69
N VAL A 441 -56.37 0.88 9.71
CA VAL A 441 -56.62 -0.03 10.84
C VAL A 441 -57.49 0.66 11.91
N GLY A 442 -57.68 1.97 11.82
CA GLY A 442 -58.55 2.70 12.73
C GLY A 442 -58.05 2.60 14.17
N LEU A 443 -56.73 2.76 14.37
CA LEU A 443 -56.14 3.02 15.69
C LEU A 443 -56.53 4.45 16.13
N GLY A 444 -57.84 4.71 16.19
CA GLY A 444 -58.46 5.99 16.44
C GLY A 444 -58.38 6.37 17.90
N SER A 445 -57.21 6.82 18.34
CA SER A 445 -57.07 7.41 19.68
C SER A 445 -56.27 8.71 19.70
N GLY A 446 -56.13 9.45 18.59
CA GLY A 446 -55.48 10.78 18.60
C GLY A 446 -54.05 10.81 19.15
N MET A 447 -53.45 9.64 19.42
CA MET A 447 -52.13 9.43 19.99
C MET A 447 -51.09 9.09 18.93
N ALA A 448 -51.50 8.88 17.67
CA ALA A 448 -50.58 8.66 16.57
C ALA A 448 -49.78 9.95 16.32
N PRO A 449 -48.44 9.92 16.44
CA PRO A 449 -47.62 11.11 16.24
C PRO A 449 -47.79 11.66 14.82
N SER A 450 -47.77 12.99 14.66
CA SER A 450 -47.86 13.61 13.33
C SER A 450 -46.70 13.16 12.42
N LEU A 451 -46.86 13.26 11.10
CA LEU A 451 -45.75 12.99 10.16
C LEU A 451 -44.53 13.88 10.46
N ALA A 452 -44.75 15.10 10.96
CA ALA A 452 -43.72 16.03 11.38
C ALA A 452 -42.93 15.56 12.62
N SER A 453 -43.51 14.70 13.48
CA SER A 453 -42.81 14.08 14.61
C SER A 453 -42.31 12.66 14.33
N GLN A 454 -43.02 11.88 13.52
CA GLN A 454 -42.62 10.51 13.13
C GLN A 454 -41.36 10.49 12.26
N PHE A 455 -41.29 11.34 11.24
CA PHE A 455 -40.18 11.31 10.28
C PHE A 455 -38.81 11.59 10.95
N PRO A 456 -38.63 12.62 11.80
CA PRO A 456 -37.39 12.84 12.52
C PRO A 456 -36.91 11.64 13.35
N LEU A 457 -37.84 10.95 14.02
CA LEU A 457 -37.54 9.79 14.84
C LEU A 457 -37.06 8.61 13.98
N LEU A 458 -37.77 8.32 12.88
CA LEU A 458 -37.38 7.26 11.94
C LEU A 458 -36.04 7.59 11.26
N LEU A 459 -35.84 8.86 10.90
CA LEU A 459 -34.59 9.33 10.29
C LEU A 459 -33.42 9.22 11.27
N ALA A 460 -33.61 9.58 12.54
CA ALA A 460 -32.62 9.42 13.59
C ALA A 460 -32.29 7.95 13.84
N GLY A 461 -33.30 7.07 13.87
CA GLY A 461 -33.12 5.63 14.01
C GLY A 461 -32.30 5.04 12.86
N LEU A 462 -32.78 5.18 11.62
CA LEU A 462 -32.12 4.62 10.44
C LEU A 462 -30.74 5.26 10.18
N GLY A 463 -30.68 6.59 10.21
CA GLY A 463 -29.44 7.34 10.02
C GLY A 463 -28.42 7.06 11.12
N GLY A 464 -28.86 7.00 12.37
CA GLY A 464 -28.05 6.62 13.52
C GLY A 464 -27.50 5.20 13.42
N THR A 465 -28.33 4.22 13.07
CA THR A 465 -27.87 2.83 12.87
C THR A 465 -26.81 2.75 11.78
N PHE A 466 -27.05 3.33 10.60
CA PHE A 466 -26.08 3.27 9.49
C PHE A 466 -24.79 4.02 9.83
N PHE A 467 -24.90 5.15 10.53
CA PHE A 467 -23.78 5.92 11.06
C PHE A 467 -22.95 5.14 12.07
N LEU A 468 -23.56 4.47 13.06
CA LEU A 468 -22.85 3.69 14.07
C LEU A 468 -22.18 2.45 13.47
N LEU A 469 -22.85 1.75 12.55
CA LEU A 469 -22.28 0.60 11.85
C LEU A 469 -21.04 0.99 11.02
N SER A 470 -21.10 2.14 10.33
CA SER A 470 -19.99 2.63 9.52
C SER A 470 -18.88 3.29 10.36
N GLY A 471 -19.29 4.07 11.34
CA GLY A 471 -18.44 4.87 12.21
C GLY A 471 -17.64 4.04 13.20
N SER A 472 -18.21 2.97 13.75
CA SER A 472 -17.48 2.07 14.68
C SER A 472 -16.24 1.44 14.06
N ARG A 473 -16.24 1.24 12.74
CA ARG A 473 -15.09 0.67 12.01
C ARG A 473 -14.02 1.72 11.66
N THR A 474 -14.43 2.96 11.42
CA THR A 474 -13.55 4.05 10.96
C THR A 474 -13.97 5.37 11.59
N PRO A 475 -13.75 5.54 12.91
CA PRO A 475 -14.32 6.65 13.68
C PRO A 475 -13.85 8.02 13.18
N GLY A 476 -12.61 8.14 12.72
CA GLY A 476 -12.10 9.38 12.13
C GLY A 476 -12.83 9.79 10.83
N VAL A 477 -13.13 8.82 9.97
CA VAL A 477 -13.83 9.07 8.69
C VAL A 477 -15.22 9.66 8.91
N TYR A 478 -15.95 9.23 9.94
CA TYR A 478 -17.33 9.67 10.20
C TYR A 478 -17.45 10.72 11.31
N GLY A 479 -16.34 11.16 11.91
CA GLY A 479 -16.35 12.20 12.95
C GLY A 479 -16.78 11.70 14.34
N LEU A 480 -16.63 10.40 14.62
CA LEU A 480 -16.77 9.82 15.96
C LEU A 480 -15.51 10.06 16.78
N ARG A 481 -15.15 11.33 16.97
CA ARG A 481 -13.98 11.76 17.73
C ARG A 481 -14.36 12.82 18.76
N ARG A 482 -13.51 12.94 19.77
CA ARG A 482 -13.53 14.09 20.69
C ARG A 482 -13.28 15.38 19.90
N LEU A 483 -13.95 16.45 20.28
CA LEU A 483 -13.81 17.77 19.67
C LEU A 483 -12.34 18.23 19.70
N ALA A 484 -11.77 18.49 18.53
CA ALA A 484 -10.43 19.00 18.38
C ALA A 484 -10.42 20.54 18.32
N GLY A 485 -10.04 21.18 19.43
CA GLY A 485 -9.90 22.65 19.50
C GLY A 485 -11.23 23.42 19.36
N LEU A 486 -11.11 24.74 19.23
CA LEU A 486 -12.24 25.69 19.14
C LEU A 486 -12.27 26.49 17.83
N ASP A 487 -11.37 26.19 16.88
CA ASP A 487 -11.27 26.90 15.60
C ASP A 487 -12.59 26.89 14.81
N TRP A 488 -13.40 25.84 15.00
CA TRP A 488 -14.71 25.70 14.37
C TRP A 488 -15.71 26.78 14.83
N CYS A 489 -15.51 27.43 15.98
CA CYS A 489 -16.36 28.53 16.43
C CYS A 489 -16.34 29.73 15.47
N LEU A 490 -15.29 29.88 14.65
CA LEU A 490 -15.20 30.95 13.65
C LEU A 490 -16.30 30.85 12.57
N VAL A 491 -16.91 29.68 12.38
CA VAL A 491 -18.00 29.52 11.42
C VAL A 491 -19.40 29.75 12.03
N VAL A 492 -19.50 30.01 13.34
CA VAL A 492 -20.77 30.24 14.03
C VAL A 492 -21.57 31.40 13.42
N PRO A 493 -20.99 32.58 13.13
CA PRO A 493 -21.75 33.68 12.52
C PRO A 493 -22.36 33.31 11.16
N PHE A 494 -21.63 32.55 10.35
CA PHE A 494 -22.11 32.08 9.05
C PHE A 494 -23.21 31.02 9.19
N ALA A 495 -23.08 30.11 10.16
CA ALA A 495 -24.11 29.14 10.49
C ALA A 495 -25.39 29.83 10.97
N MET A 496 -25.27 30.83 11.85
CA MET A 496 -26.40 31.64 12.33
C MET A 496 -27.07 32.40 11.18
N PHE A 497 -26.30 33.06 10.31
CA PHE A 497 -26.85 33.75 9.15
C PHE A 497 -27.61 32.80 8.23
N GLY A 498 -27.02 31.64 7.90
CA GLY A 498 -27.68 30.61 7.11
C GLY A 498 -28.95 30.08 7.78
N ALA A 499 -28.93 29.90 9.11
CA ALA A 499 -30.09 29.47 9.89
C ALA A 499 -31.23 30.49 9.88
N LEU A 500 -30.93 31.78 10.09
CA LEU A 500 -31.92 32.88 10.06
C LEU A 500 -32.51 33.11 8.65
N ALA A 501 -31.72 32.88 7.60
CA ALA A 501 -32.21 32.78 6.23
C ALA A 501 -33.08 31.52 5.98
N GLY A 502 -33.23 30.67 7.00
CA GLY A 502 -34.06 29.48 7.02
C GLY A 502 -33.42 28.24 6.43
N GLY A 503 -32.10 28.17 6.53
CA GLY A 503 -31.30 27.05 6.07
C GLY A 503 -31.26 25.85 7.00
N VAL A 504 -31.72 25.98 8.25
CA VAL A 504 -31.75 24.87 9.23
C VAL A 504 -33.06 24.10 9.15
N TRP A 505 -32.99 22.79 9.41
CA TRP A 505 -34.17 21.93 9.41
C TRP A 505 -34.84 22.00 10.78
N VAL A 506 -36.00 22.63 10.83
CA VAL A 506 -36.80 22.78 12.06
C VAL A 506 -38.14 22.08 11.84
N PRO A 507 -38.55 21.13 12.70
CA PRO A 507 -39.84 20.47 12.54
C PRO A 507 -40.98 21.46 12.77
N ALA A 508 -42.05 21.38 11.99
CA ALA A 508 -43.24 22.21 12.16
C ALA A 508 -44.16 21.63 13.22
N ILE A 509 -43.80 21.97 14.46
CA ILE A 509 -44.53 21.60 15.65
C ILE A 509 -45.25 22.83 16.23
N PRO A 510 -46.45 22.66 16.82
CA PRO A 510 -47.12 23.74 17.53
C PRO A 510 -46.34 24.11 18.80
N LEU A 511 -45.82 25.34 18.86
CA LEU A 511 -44.97 25.82 19.97
C LEU A 511 -45.75 26.16 21.25
N ALA A 512 -47.07 26.39 21.13
CA ALA A 512 -47.90 26.81 22.26
C ALA A 512 -48.20 25.70 23.29
N ALA A 513 -48.22 24.43 22.84
CA ALA A 513 -48.44 23.26 23.69
C ALA A 513 -47.86 22.00 23.02
N PRO A 514 -46.51 21.85 22.97
CA PRO A 514 -45.89 20.71 22.32
C PRO A 514 -46.11 19.43 23.14
N GLY A 515 -46.49 18.33 22.47
CA GLY A 515 -46.44 17.00 23.06
C GLY A 515 -45.00 16.47 23.17
N TRP A 516 -44.84 15.33 23.84
CA TRP A 516 -43.52 14.71 24.03
C TRP A 516 -42.88 14.29 22.68
N ALA A 517 -43.70 13.88 21.71
CA ALA A 517 -43.23 13.44 20.40
C ALA A 517 -42.67 14.62 19.58
N GLU A 518 -43.30 15.79 19.70
CA GLU A 518 -42.87 17.04 19.09
C GLU A 518 -41.54 17.54 19.70
N LEU A 519 -41.41 17.47 21.03
CA LEU A 519 -40.15 17.81 21.71
C LEU A 519 -39.00 16.88 21.29
N LEU A 520 -39.26 15.57 21.20
CA LEU A 520 -38.27 14.62 20.70
C LEU A 520 -37.92 14.89 19.23
N ALA A 521 -38.88 15.25 18.38
CA ALA A 521 -38.63 15.61 16.99
C ALA A 521 -37.70 16.82 16.86
N LEU A 522 -37.88 17.84 17.72
CA LEU A 522 -37.02 19.02 17.77
C LEU A 522 -35.57 18.69 18.13
N VAL A 523 -35.36 17.70 18.99
CA VAL A 523 -34.02 17.24 19.39
C VAL A 523 -33.40 16.31 18.34
N THR A 524 -34.19 15.40 17.78
CA THR A 524 -33.69 14.30 16.92
C THR A 524 -33.48 14.71 15.47
N LEU A 525 -34.25 15.65 14.92
CA LEU A 525 -34.08 16.09 13.54
C LEU A 525 -32.69 16.68 13.25
N PRO A 526 -32.14 17.60 14.07
CA PRO A 526 -30.78 18.12 13.89
C PRO A 526 -29.73 17.01 13.96
N VAL A 527 -29.86 16.11 14.92
CA VAL A 527 -28.96 14.96 15.07
C VAL A 527 -29.00 14.11 13.81
N ALA A 528 -30.19 13.70 13.37
CA ALA A 528 -30.36 12.87 12.18
C ALA A 528 -29.79 13.52 10.91
N GLY A 529 -30.09 14.81 10.69
CA GLY A 529 -29.58 15.58 9.57
C GLY A 529 -28.06 15.61 9.56
N GLU A 530 -27.42 15.96 10.67
CA GLU A 530 -25.97 16.04 10.71
C GLU A 530 -25.30 14.66 10.61
N LEU A 531 -25.84 13.63 11.25
CA LEU A 531 -25.34 12.26 11.10
C LEU A 531 -25.35 11.80 9.64
N ILE A 532 -26.38 12.15 8.87
CA ILE A 532 -26.48 11.80 7.45
C ILE A 532 -25.53 12.65 6.60
N PHE A 533 -25.60 13.97 6.67
CA PHE A 533 -24.87 14.81 5.73
C PHE A 533 -23.41 15.05 6.13
N ARG A 534 -23.12 15.27 7.41
CA ARG A 534 -21.75 15.56 7.92
C ARG A 534 -21.05 14.31 8.39
N GLY A 535 -21.80 13.33 8.89
CA GLY A 535 -21.32 12.00 9.21
C GLY A 535 -21.15 11.17 7.95
N LEU A 536 -22.24 10.66 7.37
CA LEU A 536 -22.21 9.65 6.31
C LEU A 536 -21.75 10.19 4.95
N VAL A 537 -22.38 11.24 4.44
CA VAL A 537 -22.11 11.80 3.11
C VAL A 537 -20.72 12.44 3.08
N GLN A 538 -20.48 13.47 3.91
CA GLN A 538 -19.19 14.14 3.96
C GLN A 538 -18.07 13.18 4.40
N GLY A 539 -18.33 12.30 5.37
CA GLY A 539 -17.37 11.29 5.82
C GLY A 539 -16.89 10.38 4.70
N SER A 540 -17.82 9.87 3.88
CA SER A 540 -17.50 8.99 2.74
C SER A 540 -16.59 9.64 1.67
N LEU A 541 -16.47 10.98 1.69
CA LEU A 541 -15.66 11.75 0.73
C LEU A 541 -14.26 12.10 1.26
N LEU A 542 -14.01 11.97 2.57
CA LEU A 542 -12.75 12.41 3.19
C LEU A 542 -11.49 11.76 2.63
N THR A 543 -11.59 10.50 2.19
CA THR A 543 -10.43 9.74 1.68
C THR A 543 -10.12 10.03 0.21
N SER A 544 -10.97 10.80 -0.48
CA SER A 544 -10.83 11.07 -1.91
C SER A 544 -10.63 12.55 -2.25
N PHE A 545 -10.81 13.44 -1.26
CA PHE A 545 -10.74 14.88 -1.44
C PHE A 545 -9.93 15.54 -0.31
N PRO A 546 -9.20 16.64 -0.61
CA PRO A 546 -8.55 17.44 0.42
C PRO A 546 -9.58 18.03 1.39
N ILE A 547 -9.25 18.01 2.68
CA ILE A 547 -10.08 18.51 3.78
C ILE A 547 -9.28 19.44 4.69
N GLN A 548 -10.00 20.28 5.43
CA GLN A 548 -9.38 21.12 6.45
C GLN A 548 -8.81 20.27 7.59
N LYS A 549 -7.78 20.80 8.24
CA LYS A 549 -7.16 20.22 9.45
C LYS A 549 -7.35 21.18 10.62
N CYS A 550 -7.52 20.67 11.84
CA CYS A 550 -7.43 21.47 13.06
C CYS A 550 -6.10 22.27 13.09
N GLY A 551 -6.14 23.57 13.32
CA GLY A 551 -4.95 24.45 13.27
C GLY A 551 -4.34 24.70 11.88
N GLY A 552 -4.91 24.16 10.80
CA GLY A 552 -4.42 24.33 9.43
C GLY A 552 -4.99 25.56 8.70
N PRO A 553 -4.59 25.79 7.43
CA PRO A 553 -5.15 26.87 6.61
C PRO A 553 -6.64 26.65 6.28
N TRP A 554 -7.40 27.74 6.17
CA TRP A 554 -8.82 27.72 5.81
C TRP A 554 -8.99 27.66 4.29
N PHE A 555 -9.84 26.75 3.82
CA PHE A 555 -10.24 26.66 2.40
C PHE A 555 -11.58 25.94 2.25
N LEU A 556 -12.32 26.23 1.20
CA LEU A 556 -13.60 25.56 0.97
C LEU A 556 -13.39 24.12 0.51
N SER A 557 -13.69 23.14 1.37
CA SER A 557 -13.51 21.72 1.04
C SER A 557 -14.64 21.24 0.13
N ARG A 558 -14.29 20.45 -0.90
CA ARG A 558 -15.31 19.83 -1.79
C ARG A 558 -16.27 18.92 -1.02
N PRO A 559 -15.83 18.10 -0.04
CA PRO A 559 -16.74 17.33 0.79
C PRO A 559 -17.80 18.18 1.50
N ALA A 560 -17.41 19.32 2.10
CA ALA A 560 -18.35 20.20 2.78
C ALA A 560 -19.37 20.81 1.80
N VAL A 561 -18.91 21.26 0.62
CA VAL A 561 -19.80 21.83 -0.41
C VAL A 561 -20.78 20.79 -0.95
N ILE A 562 -20.32 19.59 -1.28
CA ILE A 562 -21.17 18.51 -1.81
C ILE A 562 -22.22 18.11 -0.76
N ALA A 563 -21.81 17.93 0.49
CA ALA A 563 -22.73 17.61 1.58
C ALA A 563 -23.75 18.74 1.81
N ALA A 564 -23.33 20.00 1.75
CA ALA A 564 -24.21 21.17 1.85
C ALA A 564 -25.22 21.24 0.71
N ALA A 565 -24.80 20.98 -0.53
CA ALA A 565 -25.67 20.96 -1.70
C ALA A 565 -26.73 19.86 -1.60
N LEU A 566 -26.34 18.65 -1.17
CA LEU A 566 -27.28 17.55 -0.96
C LEU A 566 -28.24 17.83 0.20
N TYR A 567 -27.76 18.44 1.28
CA TYR A 567 -28.59 18.88 2.40
C TYR A 567 -29.63 19.93 1.95
N ALA A 568 -29.20 20.95 1.19
CA ALA A 568 -30.10 21.96 0.65
C ALA A 568 -31.13 21.38 -0.33
N ALA A 569 -30.72 20.45 -1.20
CA ALA A 569 -31.61 19.76 -2.14
C ALA A 569 -32.69 18.95 -1.40
N TRP A 570 -32.31 18.21 -0.35
CA TRP A 570 -33.29 17.50 0.48
C TRP A 570 -34.20 18.45 1.26
N GLY A 571 -33.68 19.57 1.77
CA GLY A 571 -34.51 20.61 2.38
C GLY A 571 -35.58 21.14 1.42
N ALA A 572 -35.19 21.38 0.16
CA ALA A 572 -36.10 21.81 -0.90
C ALA A 572 -37.14 20.75 -1.30
N VAL A 573 -36.87 19.46 -1.10
CA VAL A 573 -37.88 18.39 -1.28
C VAL A 573 -38.81 18.32 -0.08
N LEU A 574 -38.25 18.34 1.13
CA LEU A 574 -39.01 18.19 2.39
C LEU A 574 -40.02 19.32 2.61
N GLN A 575 -39.75 20.54 2.13
CA GLN A 575 -40.69 21.67 2.22
C GLN A 575 -42.01 21.44 1.46
N HIS A 576 -42.04 20.53 0.48
CA HIS A 576 -43.23 20.21 -0.32
C HIS A 576 -43.98 18.97 0.20
N LEU A 577 -43.44 18.30 1.21
CA LEU A 577 -44.05 17.13 1.82
C LEU A 577 -44.80 17.54 3.10
N PRO A 578 -45.82 16.77 3.53
CA PRO A 578 -46.51 16.98 4.81
C PRO A 578 -45.64 16.68 6.05
N VAL A 579 -44.32 16.69 5.89
CA VAL A 579 -43.28 16.50 6.92
C VAL A 579 -42.87 17.87 7.49
N ALA A 580 -43.79 18.83 7.41
CA ALA A 580 -43.59 20.28 7.45
C ALA A 580 -42.31 20.70 8.19
N LEU A 581 -41.31 21.16 7.44
CA LEU A 581 -40.24 21.98 7.99
C LEU A 581 -40.80 23.39 8.12
N THR A 582 -40.49 24.09 9.22
CA THR A 582 -41.00 25.45 9.38
C THR A 582 -40.44 26.37 8.29
N GLN A 583 -41.34 27.02 7.56
CA GLN A 583 -40.98 27.99 6.53
C GLN A 583 -40.37 29.26 7.13
N THR A 584 -39.53 29.88 6.33
CA THR A 584 -38.71 31.04 6.61
C THR A 584 -39.55 32.31 6.80
N MET A 585 -38.96 33.33 7.44
CA MET A 585 -39.51 34.69 7.45
C MET A 585 -39.38 35.37 6.07
N LEU A 586 -38.42 34.92 5.26
CA LEU A 586 -38.05 35.46 3.95
C LEU A 586 -38.50 34.51 2.83
N GLY A 587 -39.41 34.94 1.97
CA GLY A 587 -39.84 34.16 0.79
C GLY A 587 -38.77 34.04 -0.30
N GLY A 588 -39.06 33.28 -1.35
CA GLY A 588 -38.17 33.17 -2.54
C GLY A 588 -36.99 32.19 -2.36
N PRO A 589 -35.82 32.44 -2.98
CA PRO A 589 -34.68 31.51 -2.96
C PRO A 589 -33.87 31.52 -1.66
N ALA A 590 -34.21 32.39 -0.70
CA ALA A 590 -33.50 32.56 0.57
C ALA A 590 -33.29 31.25 1.38
N PRO A 591 -34.27 30.32 1.49
CA PRO A 591 -34.08 29.09 2.28
C PRO A 591 -33.01 28.17 1.67
N ILE A 592 -32.95 28.07 0.34
CA ILE A 592 -31.98 27.21 -0.36
C ILE A 592 -30.57 27.79 -0.20
N LEU A 593 -30.41 29.10 -0.38
CA LEU A 593 -29.13 29.78 -0.17
C LEU A 593 -28.71 29.71 1.31
N GLY A 594 -29.65 29.91 2.24
CA GLY A 594 -29.44 29.74 3.67
C GLY A 594 -28.96 28.32 4.02
N ALA A 595 -29.57 27.29 3.43
CA ALA A 595 -29.21 25.89 3.65
C ALA A 595 -27.82 25.56 3.09
N LEU A 596 -27.43 26.16 1.96
CA LEU A 596 -26.08 26.06 1.43
C LEU A 596 -25.05 26.72 2.37
N VAL A 597 -25.31 27.95 2.83
CA VAL A 597 -24.41 28.69 3.74
C VAL A 597 -24.27 27.96 5.08
N PHE A 598 -25.38 27.63 5.73
CA PHE A 598 -25.40 26.82 6.95
C PHE A 598 -24.68 25.51 6.72
N GLY A 599 -24.98 24.84 5.61
CA GLY A 599 -24.47 23.53 5.35
C GLY A 599 -22.97 23.48 5.11
N VAL A 600 -22.41 24.51 4.46
CA VAL A 600 -20.96 24.69 4.30
C VAL A 600 -20.34 24.96 5.66
N ALA A 601 -20.90 25.88 6.46
CA ALA A 601 -20.40 26.19 7.79
C ALA A 601 -20.35 24.93 8.68
N ALA A 602 -21.43 24.16 8.75
CA ALA A 602 -21.49 22.89 9.47
C ALA A 602 -20.44 21.87 8.96
N GLY A 603 -20.25 21.78 7.64
CA GLY A 603 -19.23 20.91 7.05
C GLY A 603 -17.80 21.32 7.41
N LEU A 604 -17.50 22.61 7.42
CA LEU A 604 -16.20 23.13 7.85
C LEU A 604 -15.97 22.95 9.34
N ALA A 605 -17.00 23.15 10.17
CA ALA A 605 -16.93 22.91 11.61
C ALA A 605 -16.59 21.46 11.92
N ARG A 606 -17.22 20.53 11.19
CA ARG A 606 -16.96 19.10 11.30
C ARG A 606 -15.51 18.73 10.97
N GLU A 607 -14.93 19.32 9.92
CA GLU A 607 -13.52 19.05 9.56
C GLU A 607 -12.55 19.65 10.58
N ARG A 608 -12.83 20.86 11.04
CA ARG A 608 -11.98 21.59 12.01
C ARG A 608 -11.95 20.97 13.39
N SER A 609 -13.10 20.50 13.84
CA SER A 609 -13.26 19.83 15.13
C SER A 609 -13.00 18.33 15.06
N GLU A 610 -12.88 17.76 13.86
CA GLU A 610 -12.86 16.32 13.58
C GLU A 610 -14.07 15.54 14.13
N SER A 611 -15.12 16.25 14.57
CA SER A 611 -16.20 15.68 15.35
C SER A 611 -17.56 16.06 14.78
N ILE A 612 -18.46 15.09 14.76
CA ILE A 612 -19.85 15.27 14.39
C ILE A 612 -20.64 16.08 15.43
N VAL A 613 -20.10 16.24 16.64
CA VAL A 613 -20.74 17.02 17.70
C VAL A 613 -20.82 18.50 17.31
N SER A 614 -19.79 19.04 16.64
CA SER A 614 -19.78 20.47 16.29
C SER A 614 -20.90 20.89 15.32
N PRO A 615 -21.19 20.20 14.19
CA PRO A 615 -22.32 20.58 13.37
C PRO A 615 -23.67 20.35 14.07
N ILE A 616 -23.80 19.35 14.93
CA ILE A 616 -25.04 19.13 15.73
C ILE A 616 -25.30 20.33 16.63
N LEU A 617 -24.28 20.82 17.34
CA LEU A 617 -24.38 22.02 18.17
C LEU A 617 -24.74 23.26 17.34
N LEU A 618 -24.08 23.45 16.19
CA LEU A 618 -24.40 24.57 15.29
C LEU A 618 -25.85 24.52 14.80
N HIS A 619 -26.36 23.33 14.52
CA HIS A 619 -27.75 23.14 14.10
C HIS A 619 -28.72 23.53 15.21
N TRP A 620 -28.52 23.03 16.45
CA TRP A 620 -29.35 23.44 17.59
C TRP A 620 -29.28 24.93 17.91
N ILE A 621 -28.10 25.55 17.83
CA ILE A 621 -27.94 27.00 17.96
C ILE A 621 -28.75 27.73 16.88
N GLY A 622 -28.71 27.23 15.63
CA GLY A 622 -29.49 27.77 14.53
C GLY A 622 -31.00 27.67 14.77
N ILE A 623 -31.49 26.51 15.26
CA ILE A 623 -32.90 26.35 15.63
C ILE A 623 -33.28 27.35 16.73
N ALA A 624 -32.48 27.45 17.80
CA ALA A 624 -32.74 28.38 18.89
C ALA A 624 -32.83 29.82 18.39
N ALA A 625 -31.91 30.26 17.52
CA ALA A 625 -31.94 31.59 16.91
C ALA A 625 -33.20 31.83 16.08
N VAL A 626 -33.62 30.84 15.27
CA VAL A 626 -34.85 30.92 14.46
C VAL A 626 -36.10 31.01 15.34
N LEU A 627 -36.16 30.24 16.44
CA LEU A 627 -37.29 30.28 17.37
C LEU A 627 -37.36 31.61 18.13
N LEU A 628 -36.23 32.13 18.62
CA LEU A 628 -36.17 33.44 19.29
C LEU A 628 -36.57 34.59 18.37
N ALA A 629 -36.14 34.55 17.10
CA ALA A 629 -36.52 35.54 16.10
C ALA A 629 -38.04 35.51 15.81
N ARG A 630 -38.68 34.33 15.89
CA ARG A 630 -40.14 34.19 15.70
C ARG A 630 -40.97 34.72 16.87
N THR A 631 -40.46 34.63 18.09
CA THR A 631 -41.18 35.09 19.28
C THR A 631 -41.01 36.59 19.55
N GLY A 632 -40.27 37.32 18.70
CA GLY A 632 -40.05 38.77 18.84
C GLY A 632 -39.12 39.16 19.99
N CYS A 633 -38.26 38.23 20.45
CA CYS A 633 -37.34 38.45 21.58
C CYS A 633 -35.90 38.79 21.15
N MET A 634 -35.68 39.24 19.92
CA MET A 634 -34.37 39.68 19.40
C MET A 634 -34.37 41.15 19.03
#